data_AF-A0A1T5C3Q3-F1
#
_entry.id   AF-A0A1T5C3Q3-F1
#
_cell.length_a   1.000
_cell.length_b   1.000
_cell.length_c   1.000
_cell.angle_alpha   90.00
_cell.angle_beta   90.00
_cell.angle_gamma   90.00
#
_symmetry.space_group_name_H-M   'P 1'
#
loop_
_entity.id
_entity.type
_entity.pdbx_description
1 polymer ?
#
loop_
_entity_poly.entity_id
_entity_poly.type
_entity_poly.pdbx_seq_one_letter_code
_entity_poly.pdbx_strand_id
1 'polypeptide(L)'
;MKKIYLTGCLLVLFLSTNTVSAQTHYGPLVGTNGSYHTFYGEYAGQHNTGGYNTFIGANAGKENTSGKGNTFVGSTSGHFNLSGEENTFVGISAGFKNSTGDDNVYIGSTAGRESTTASSNTSVGSRAGYENQVGIGNTNLGYKAGFRNETEYNTFIGYSAGANTQSGYHNSFLGTDAGLNNKYGSWNSFFGSGSGKSSQGHFNSFFGVNTGFKNETGEGNSFFGSHAGYNNKTGQENTFIGSKSGSGIFGDLYNATAIGANAFVSNSNSLVLGNNANVGIGVSAPNYKLQLNTFLAAKAGTSTWIVASDRRLKKDISEFEDGLELIKKIKPVWFSYNGQAGIGTDKKFVGVIAQDMKEIAPYTIGNFTYQDSLGNKTEYLDYDAGTVTYMLVNAVKEQQEIIDQKETKIQDLAKRLEQLERIVASGTIKPLTGNAAARQESNANGVMLEQNAPNGFSQSTAIRFFIPQSVKDAIINVYSIEGVKVGSYPVKDRGEGSLTLSADQFVNGVFVYDLVTDGKSNGAKKMMVNK
;
A
#
# COMPACT_ATOMS: atom_id res chain seq x y z
N MET A 1 -4.45 -106.82 72.44
CA MET A 1 -3.99 -105.53 73.05
C MET A 1 -2.66 -105.18 72.38
N LYS A 2 -2.39 -104.04 71.74
CA LYS A 2 -2.92 -102.68 71.77
C LYS A 2 -2.53 -102.00 70.45
N LYS A 3 -3.51 -101.37 69.78
CA LYS A 3 -3.62 -99.92 69.47
C LYS A 3 -2.86 -99.41 68.24
N ILE A 4 -3.67 -99.15 67.21
CA ILE A 4 -3.53 -98.14 66.16
C ILE A 4 -3.28 -96.76 66.79
N TYR A 5 -2.33 -95.98 66.24
CA TYR A 5 -2.49 -94.54 66.03
C TYR A 5 -1.83 -94.10 64.73
N LEU A 6 -2.64 -93.37 63.97
CA LEU A 6 -2.46 -92.73 62.69
C LEU A 6 -2.13 -91.26 62.94
N THR A 7 -1.11 -90.68 62.30
CA THR A 7 -0.88 -89.24 62.00
C THR A 7 0.60 -89.08 61.62
N GLY A 8 1.06 -88.49 60.53
CA GLY A 8 0.46 -87.77 59.41
C GLY A 8 1.64 -87.13 58.68
N CYS A 9 2.11 -87.73 57.57
CA CYS A 9 3.11 -87.09 56.71
C CYS A 9 2.39 -86.02 55.90
N LEU A 10 2.63 -84.75 56.25
CA LEU A 10 2.23 -83.60 55.46
C LEU A 10 3.10 -83.56 54.20
N LEU A 11 2.69 -84.30 53.17
CA LEU A 11 3.23 -84.14 51.82
C LEU A 11 2.62 -82.84 51.25
N VAL A 12 3.34 -81.72 51.40
CA VAL A 12 3.01 -80.49 50.68
C VAL A 12 3.31 -80.76 49.21
N LEU A 13 2.30 -81.22 48.47
CA LEU A 13 2.29 -81.14 47.01
C LEU A 13 2.31 -79.65 46.65
N PHE A 14 3.48 -79.14 46.29
CA PHE A 14 3.56 -78.00 45.39
C PHE A 14 2.95 -78.45 44.06
N LEU A 15 1.63 -78.27 43.92
CA LEU A 15 1.01 -78.16 42.61
C LEU A 15 1.55 -76.88 41.98
N SER A 16 2.73 -76.94 41.37
CA SER A 16 3.11 -75.96 40.37
C SER A 16 2.13 -76.15 39.23
N THR A 17 1.15 -75.26 39.14
CA THR A 17 0.40 -75.07 37.90
C THR A 17 1.44 -74.66 36.87
N ASN A 18 1.95 -75.62 36.10
CA ASN A 18 2.70 -75.35 34.88
C ASN A 18 1.67 -74.79 33.89
N THR A 19 1.34 -73.51 34.04
CA THR A 19 0.75 -72.72 32.97
C THR A 19 1.79 -72.68 31.87
N VAL A 20 1.67 -73.59 30.89
CA VAL A 20 2.47 -73.52 29.66
C VAL A 20 2.00 -72.25 28.94
N SER A 21 2.70 -71.15 29.21
CA SER A 21 2.51 -69.91 28.47
C SER A 21 2.78 -70.19 26.98
N ALA A 22 1.97 -69.61 26.08
CA ALA A 22 2.16 -69.81 24.65
C ALA A 22 3.55 -69.30 24.24
N GLN A 23 4.42 -70.21 23.83
CA GLN A 23 5.80 -69.92 23.44
C GLN A 23 6.10 -70.67 22.13
N THR A 24 6.56 -69.94 21.10
CA THR A 24 7.04 -70.55 19.86
C THR A 24 8.51 -70.19 19.69
N HIS A 25 9.39 -71.19 19.59
CA HIS A 25 10.83 -71.01 19.45
C HIS A 25 11.39 -71.89 18.36
N TYR A 26 12.10 -71.32 17.39
CA TYR A 26 12.73 -72.11 16.34
C TYR A 26 14.03 -71.48 15.86
N GLY A 27 15.15 -72.19 16.06
CA GLY A 27 16.49 -71.75 15.69
C GLY A 27 17.54 -72.09 16.75
N PRO A 28 18.84 -72.13 16.40
CA PRO A 28 19.90 -72.37 17.37
C PRO A 28 20.04 -71.17 18.33
N LEU A 29 20.23 -71.48 19.63
CA LEU A 29 20.49 -70.51 20.69
C LEU A 29 19.42 -69.40 20.82
N VAL A 30 18.19 -69.72 20.42
CA VAL A 30 16.99 -68.91 20.64
C VAL A 30 16.71 -68.81 22.14
N GLY A 31 16.25 -67.65 22.61
CA GLY A 31 15.89 -67.46 24.02
C GLY A 31 14.72 -68.33 24.43
N THR A 32 14.66 -68.73 25.69
CA THR A 32 13.57 -69.57 26.24
C THR A 32 12.89 -68.96 27.47
N ASN A 33 13.40 -67.84 27.97
CA ASN A 33 12.90 -67.16 29.17
C ASN A 33 11.89 -66.07 28.80
N GLY A 34 11.04 -65.71 29.76
CA GLY A 34 9.89 -64.81 29.54
C GLY A 34 8.58 -65.55 29.30
N SER A 35 7.51 -64.81 28.98
CA SER A 35 6.18 -65.37 28.74
C SER A 35 5.50 -64.75 27.51
N TYR A 36 4.66 -65.53 26.82
CA TYR A 36 3.85 -65.08 25.68
C TYR A 36 4.67 -64.51 24.52
N HIS A 37 5.60 -65.30 23.98
CA HIS A 37 6.52 -64.81 22.95
C HIS A 37 6.66 -65.75 21.75
N THR A 38 7.05 -65.17 20.62
CA THR A 38 7.27 -65.87 19.34
C THR A 38 8.66 -65.53 18.81
N PHE A 39 9.62 -66.46 18.91
CA PHE A 39 11.00 -66.28 18.48
C PHE A 39 11.36 -67.23 17.33
N TYR A 40 11.88 -66.70 16.23
CA TYR A 40 12.30 -67.46 15.05
C TYR A 40 13.62 -66.92 14.50
N GLY A 41 14.65 -67.76 14.43
CA GLY A 41 15.98 -67.41 13.93
C GLY A 41 17.08 -67.67 14.95
N GLU A 42 18.31 -67.81 14.44
CA GLU A 42 19.51 -67.98 15.27
C GLU A 42 19.68 -66.79 16.23
N TYR A 43 19.91 -67.06 17.53
CA TYR A 43 20.04 -66.07 18.60
C TYR A 43 18.84 -65.12 18.82
N ALA A 44 17.67 -65.39 18.22
CA ALA A 44 16.50 -64.55 18.43
C ALA A 44 16.08 -64.56 19.91
N GLY A 45 16.01 -63.38 20.53
CA GLY A 45 15.63 -63.22 21.94
C GLY A 45 16.53 -63.91 22.96
N GLN A 46 17.79 -64.25 22.64
CA GLN A 46 18.66 -65.10 23.47
C GLN A 46 18.67 -64.71 24.97
N HIS A 47 18.72 -63.41 25.28
CA HIS A 47 18.76 -62.90 26.65
C HIS A 47 17.41 -62.43 27.20
N ASN A 48 16.32 -62.65 26.45
CA ASN A 48 14.97 -62.19 26.81
C ASN A 48 14.47 -62.78 28.12
N THR A 49 14.03 -61.92 29.03
CA THR A 49 13.30 -62.26 30.26
C THR A 49 11.94 -61.55 30.35
N GLY A 50 11.68 -60.56 29.50
CA GLY A 50 10.38 -59.90 29.34
C GLY A 50 9.33 -60.75 28.61
N GLY A 51 8.09 -60.27 28.54
CA GLY A 51 6.98 -60.98 27.91
C GLY A 51 6.33 -60.23 26.75
N TYR A 52 5.43 -60.91 26.02
CA TYR A 52 4.67 -60.34 24.88
C TYR A 52 5.54 -59.90 23.69
N ASN A 53 6.65 -60.59 23.44
CA ASN A 53 7.63 -60.23 22.40
C ASN A 53 7.53 -61.13 21.16
N THR A 54 7.62 -60.56 19.97
CA THR A 54 7.69 -61.29 18.68
C THR A 54 8.99 -60.95 17.97
N PHE A 55 9.94 -61.89 17.91
CA PHE A 55 11.26 -61.70 17.28
C PHE A 55 11.47 -62.68 16.13
N ILE A 56 11.62 -62.18 14.90
CA ILE A 56 11.77 -62.99 13.68
C ILE A 56 13.00 -62.50 12.91
N GLY A 57 14.06 -63.31 12.86
CA GLY A 57 15.31 -63.03 12.17
C GLY A 57 16.54 -63.34 13.01
N ALA A 58 17.66 -63.61 12.36
CA ALA A 58 18.91 -63.88 13.08
C ALA A 58 19.33 -62.67 13.93
N ASN A 59 19.58 -62.92 15.22
CA ASN A 59 19.90 -61.93 16.26
C ASN A 59 18.84 -60.84 16.48
N ALA A 60 17.57 -61.07 16.10
CA ALA A 60 16.48 -60.15 16.42
C ALA A 60 16.24 -60.14 17.95
N GLY A 61 16.27 -58.95 18.56
CA GLY A 61 16.08 -58.80 20.01
C GLY A 61 17.09 -59.55 20.89
N LYS A 62 18.29 -59.87 20.39
CA LYS A 62 19.24 -60.77 21.06
C LYS A 62 19.55 -60.33 22.50
N GLU A 63 19.89 -59.06 22.69
CA GLU A 63 20.26 -58.48 23.99
C GLU A 63 19.04 -57.93 24.74
N ASN A 64 17.81 -58.25 24.33
CA ASN A 64 16.63 -57.86 25.09
C ASN A 64 16.65 -58.52 26.46
N THR A 65 16.60 -57.76 27.55
CA THR A 65 16.59 -58.33 28.90
C THR A 65 15.19 -58.25 29.49
N SER A 66 14.71 -57.09 29.95
CA SER A 66 13.39 -56.95 30.60
C SER A 66 12.30 -56.36 29.70
N GLY A 67 12.63 -55.87 28.51
CA GLY A 67 11.69 -55.18 27.61
C GLY A 67 10.52 -56.06 27.17
N LYS A 68 9.33 -55.46 27.02
CA LYS A 68 8.05 -56.15 26.80
C LYS A 68 7.27 -55.56 25.63
N GLY A 69 6.36 -56.34 25.04
CA GLY A 69 5.44 -55.84 24.02
C GLY A 69 6.11 -55.48 22.69
N ASN A 70 7.32 -55.99 22.43
CA ASN A 70 8.11 -55.60 21.27
C ASN A 70 7.88 -56.54 20.07
N THR A 71 7.82 -55.99 18.85
CA THR A 71 7.77 -56.76 17.60
C THR A 71 8.98 -56.43 16.74
N PHE A 72 9.95 -57.35 16.64
CA PHE A 72 11.17 -57.19 15.84
C PHE A 72 11.20 -58.20 14.68
N VAL A 73 11.22 -57.73 13.44
CA VAL A 73 11.19 -58.56 12.23
C VAL A 73 12.30 -58.12 11.28
N GLY A 74 13.33 -58.94 11.14
CA GLY A 74 14.51 -58.69 10.31
C GLY A 74 15.80 -59.09 11.04
N SER A 75 16.84 -59.43 10.28
CA SER A 75 18.14 -59.75 10.88
C SER A 75 18.68 -58.55 11.66
N THR A 76 19.10 -58.78 12.90
CA THR A 76 19.61 -57.77 13.85
C THR A 76 18.62 -56.64 14.20
N SER A 77 17.32 -56.81 13.93
CA SER A 77 16.32 -55.83 14.35
C SER A 77 16.21 -55.80 15.89
N GLY A 78 16.26 -54.60 16.48
CA GLY A 78 16.21 -54.42 17.94
C GLY A 78 17.34 -55.12 18.71
N HIS A 79 18.51 -55.34 18.09
CA HIS A 79 19.58 -56.18 18.65
C HIS A 79 19.97 -55.82 20.08
N PHE A 80 20.13 -54.53 20.38
CA PHE A 80 20.59 -54.02 21.67
C PHE A 80 19.46 -53.55 22.63
N ASN A 81 18.21 -53.97 22.42
CA ASN A 81 17.03 -53.52 23.20
C ASN A 81 17.02 -53.97 24.65
N LEU A 82 17.88 -53.46 25.52
CA LEU A 82 18.03 -53.90 26.91
C LEU A 82 16.69 -53.94 27.68
N SER A 83 15.96 -52.83 27.72
CA SER A 83 14.72 -52.72 28.51
C SER A 83 13.58 -51.96 27.83
N GLY A 84 13.73 -51.54 26.57
CA GLY A 84 12.69 -50.79 25.86
C GLY A 84 11.39 -51.59 25.67
N GLU A 85 10.24 -50.93 25.79
CA GLU A 85 8.91 -51.51 25.73
C GLU A 85 8.09 -50.97 24.53
N GLU A 86 7.12 -51.77 24.07
CA GLU A 86 6.12 -51.38 23.06
C GLU A 86 6.68 -50.90 21.70
N ASN A 87 7.85 -51.40 21.31
CA ASN A 87 8.49 -51.03 20.03
C ASN A 87 8.11 -51.98 18.89
N THR A 88 7.91 -51.44 17.69
CA THR A 88 7.71 -52.20 16.43
C THR A 88 8.84 -51.90 15.45
N PHE A 89 9.77 -52.84 15.28
CA PHE A 89 10.89 -52.73 14.34
C PHE A 89 10.77 -53.76 13.22
N VAL A 90 10.71 -53.31 11.97
CA VAL A 90 10.55 -54.16 10.79
C VAL A 90 11.56 -53.77 9.72
N GLY A 91 12.59 -54.59 9.51
CA GLY A 91 13.66 -54.36 8.55
C GLY A 91 15.01 -54.82 9.07
N ILE A 92 15.97 -55.03 8.17
CA ILE A 92 17.35 -55.37 8.55
C ILE A 92 17.94 -54.23 9.39
N SER A 93 18.38 -54.56 10.60
CA SER A 93 18.95 -53.63 11.57
C SER A 93 18.05 -52.43 11.93
N ALA A 94 16.73 -52.55 11.77
CA ALA A 94 15.79 -51.54 12.28
C ALA A 94 15.87 -51.49 13.81
N GLY A 95 16.03 -50.29 14.38
CA GLY A 95 16.19 -50.10 15.84
C GLY A 95 17.41 -50.78 16.46
N PHE A 96 18.47 -51.05 15.69
CA PHE A 96 19.62 -51.87 16.12
C PHE A 96 20.22 -51.49 17.48
N LYS A 97 20.42 -50.18 17.74
CA LYS A 97 21.02 -49.66 18.98
C LYS A 97 20.01 -49.27 20.07
N ASN A 98 18.70 -49.45 19.86
CA ASN A 98 17.72 -49.05 20.87
C ASN A 98 18.05 -49.78 22.16
N SER A 99 18.28 -49.09 23.27
CA SER A 99 18.63 -49.70 24.56
C SER A 99 17.46 -49.64 25.53
N THR A 100 16.87 -48.46 25.69
CA THR A 100 15.80 -48.20 26.67
C THR A 100 14.68 -47.33 26.11
N GLY A 101 14.66 -47.07 24.81
CA GLY A 101 13.61 -46.28 24.16
C GLY A 101 12.32 -47.08 24.02
N ASP A 102 11.20 -46.40 24.21
CA ASP A 102 9.85 -47.00 24.24
C ASP A 102 8.96 -46.42 23.13
N ASP A 103 7.89 -47.12 22.77
CA ASP A 103 6.83 -46.62 21.86
C ASP A 103 7.33 -46.21 20.45
N ASN A 104 8.39 -46.86 19.94
CA ASN A 104 8.91 -46.52 18.61
C ASN A 104 8.41 -47.47 17.52
N VAL A 105 8.09 -46.92 16.34
CA VAL A 105 7.75 -47.67 15.13
C VAL A 105 8.81 -47.43 14.07
N TYR A 106 9.70 -48.38 13.82
CA TYR A 106 10.76 -48.30 12.81
C TYR A 106 10.56 -49.34 11.70
N ILE A 107 10.14 -48.90 10.52
CA ILE A 107 9.85 -49.78 9.37
C ILE A 107 10.75 -49.41 8.19
N GLY A 108 11.67 -50.28 7.82
CA GLY A 108 12.60 -50.09 6.72
C GLY A 108 14.02 -50.53 7.09
N SER A 109 14.84 -50.82 6.07
CA SER A 109 16.26 -51.17 6.30
C SER A 109 16.96 -50.04 7.06
N THR A 110 17.56 -50.36 8.21
CA THR A 110 18.29 -49.42 9.08
C THR A 110 17.49 -48.21 9.55
N ALA A 111 16.15 -48.27 9.57
CA ALA A 111 15.33 -47.22 10.19
C ALA A 111 15.61 -47.16 11.70
N GLY A 112 15.85 -45.96 12.25
CA GLY A 112 16.18 -45.78 13.67
C GLY A 112 17.41 -46.55 14.16
N ARG A 113 18.38 -46.88 13.27
CA ARG A 113 19.49 -47.79 13.61
C ARG A 113 20.32 -47.33 14.81
N GLU A 114 20.62 -46.03 14.88
CA GLU A 114 21.46 -45.44 15.93
C GLU A 114 20.65 -44.84 17.08
N SER A 115 19.32 -45.04 17.12
CA SER A 115 18.49 -44.62 18.25
C SER A 115 18.87 -45.40 19.49
N THR A 116 19.23 -44.74 20.59
CA THR A 116 19.64 -45.39 21.85
C THR A 116 18.55 -45.29 22.91
N THR A 117 18.08 -44.08 23.20
CA THR A 117 17.05 -43.82 24.24
C THR A 117 15.89 -42.98 23.71
N ALA A 118 15.77 -42.86 22.38
CA ALA A 118 14.70 -42.15 21.71
C ALA A 118 13.35 -42.86 21.94
N SER A 119 12.28 -42.12 22.21
CA SER A 119 10.94 -42.67 22.49
C SER A 119 9.83 -42.00 21.68
N SER A 120 8.73 -42.72 21.48
CA SER A 120 7.53 -42.21 20.80
C SER A 120 7.78 -41.71 19.36
N ASN A 121 8.70 -42.36 18.62
CA ASN A 121 9.02 -41.98 17.23
C ASN A 121 8.40 -42.94 16.22
N THR A 122 7.89 -42.41 15.11
CA THR A 122 7.49 -43.18 13.93
C THR A 122 8.45 -42.91 12.79
N SER A 123 9.26 -43.87 12.37
CA SER A 123 10.15 -43.77 11.21
C SER A 123 9.87 -44.88 10.19
N VAL A 124 9.39 -44.51 9.01
CA VAL A 124 9.00 -45.44 7.95
C VAL A 124 9.73 -45.09 6.65
N GLY A 125 10.59 -45.98 6.18
CA GLY A 125 11.44 -45.81 5.01
C GLY A 125 12.87 -46.27 5.29
N SER A 126 13.59 -46.68 4.24
CA SER A 126 15.01 -47.04 4.40
C SER A 126 15.81 -45.83 4.88
N ARG A 127 16.56 -46.02 5.98
CA ARG A 127 17.35 -44.99 6.67
C ARG A 127 16.53 -43.79 7.19
N ALA A 128 15.22 -43.93 7.37
CA ALA A 128 14.43 -42.91 8.06
C ALA A 128 14.82 -42.86 9.55
N GLY A 129 15.02 -41.67 10.11
CA GLY A 129 15.43 -41.51 11.51
C GLY A 129 16.76 -42.18 11.90
N TYR A 130 17.65 -42.45 10.95
CA TYR A 130 18.82 -43.32 11.13
C TYR A 130 19.72 -42.93 12.33
N GLU A 131 20.01 -41.63 12.49
CA GLU A 131 20.88 -41.03 13.52
C GLU A 131 20.07 -40.38 14.68
N ASN A 132 18.79 -40.71 14.88
CA ASN A 132 17.97 -40.15 15.97
C ASN A 132 18.29 -40.78 17.34
N GLN A 133 19.37 -40.36 18.00
CA GLN A 133 19.87 -40.99 19.25
C GLN A 133 18.91 -40.82 20.44
N VAL A 134 18.34 -39.62 20.63
CA VAL A 134 17.60 -39.21 21.83
C VAL A 134 16.25 -38.53 21.56
N GLY A 135 15.88 -38.28 20.31
CA GLY A 135 14.70 -37.49 19.97
C GLY A 135 13.38 -38.14 20.35
N ILE A 136 12.39 -37.31 20.65
CA ILE A 136 11.06 -37.73 21.13
C ILE A 136 9.96 -37.22 20.20
N GLY A 137 8.96 -38.04 19.92
CA GLY A 137 7.73 -37.57 19.26
C GLY A 137 7.91 -37.19 17.78
N ASN A 138 8.88 -37.78 17.07
CA ASN A 138 9.12 -37.49 15.66
C ASN A 138 8.34 -38.41 14.72
N THR A 139 7.90 -37.87 13.58
CA THR A 139 7.34 -38.64 12.47
C THR A 139 8.22 -38.46 11.23
N ASN A 140 8.91 -39.52 10.79
CA ASN A 140 9.81 -39.53 9.63
C ASN A 140 9.32 -40.53 8.58
N LEU A 141 8.71 -40.08 7.49
CA LEU A 141 8.16 -40.94 6.45
C LEU A 141 8.85 -40.69 5.09
N GLY A 142 9.62 -41.65 4.61
CA GLY A 142 10.31 -41.59 3.32
C GLY A 142 11.78 -42.02 3.41
N TYR A 143 12.41 -42.27 2.26
CA TYR A 143 13.84 -42.57 2.23
C TYR A 143 14.66 -41.41 2.80
N LYS A 144 15.46 -41.68 3.84
CA LYS A 144 16.27 -40.69 4.58
C LYS A 144 15.48 -39.51 5.18
N ALA A 145 14.16 -39.61 5.35
CA ALA A 145 13.42 -38.61 6.10
C ALA A 145 13.98 -38.54 7.54
N GLY A 146 14.30 -37.34 8.02
CA GLY A 146 14.88 -37.14 9.34
C GLY A 146 16.17 -37.92 9.60
N PHE A 147 17.01 -38.17 8.58
CA PHE A 147 18.20 -39.01 8.71
C PHE A 147 19.06 -38.70 9.94
N ARG A 148 19.27 -37.41 10.27
CA ARG A 148 20.00 -36.91 11.44
C ARG A 148 19.13 -36.20 12.48
N ASN A 149 17.83 -36.46 12.51
CA ASN A 149 16.93 -35.78 13.43
C ASN A 149 17.18 -36.21 14.89
N GLU A 150 18.05 -35.50 15.59
CA GLU A 150 18.44 -35.76 16.99
C GLU A 150 17.54 -35.02 18.01
N THR A 151 16.39 -34.48 17.57
CA THR A 151 15.56 -33.53 18.34
C THR A 151 14.12 -33.98 18.46
N GLU A 152 13.24 -33.14 18.99
CA GLU A 152 11.87 -33.50 19.35
C GLU A 152 10.81 -32.84 18.47
N TYR A 153 9.66 -33.51 18.38
CA TYR A 153 8.40 -32.99 17.81
C TYR A 153 8.48 -32.51 16.36
N ASN A 154 9.29 -33.17 15.53
CA ASN A 154 9.37 -32.89 14.10
C ASN A 154 8.54 -33.88 13.27
N THR A 155 7.89 -33.38 12.22
CA THR A 155 7.18 -34.18 11.22
C THR A 155 7.82 -33.99 9.84
N PHE A 156 8.52 -35.01 9.35
CA PHE A 156 9.23 -35.02 8.08
C PHE A 156 8.68 -36.10 7.16
N ILE A 157 8.09 -35.70 6.04
CA ILE A 157 7.48 -36.62 5.07
C ILE A 157 7.97 -36.29 3.68
N GLY A 158 8.64 -37.24 3.02
CA GLY A 158 9.21 -37.10 1.69
C GLY A 158 10.64 -37.63 1.60
N TYR A 159 11.16 -37.70 0.38
CA TYR A 159 12.56 -38.10 0.16
C TYR A 159 13.50 -37.05 0.79
N SER A 160 14.30 -37.49 1.75
CA SER A 160 15.28 -36.65 2.47
C SER A 160 14.71 -35.37 3.13
N ALA A 161 13.41 -35.33 3.45
CA ALA A 161 12.83 -34.23 4.21
C ALA A 161 13.50 -34.12 5.59
N GLY A 162 13.95 -32.92 5.97
CA GLY A 162 14.62 -32.67 7.26
C GLY A 162 15.88 -33.51 7.53
N ALA A 163 16.55 -34.03 6.50
CA ALA A 163 17.59 -35.04 6.70
C ALA A 163 18.80 -34.60 7.54
N ASN A 164 19.04 -33.29 7.71
CA ASN A 164 20.18 -32.75 8.46
C ASN A 164 19.79 -31.91 9.69
N THR A 165 18.59 -32.08 10.24
CA THR A 165 18.14 -31.34 11.44
C THR A 165 18.79 -31.84 12.72
N GLN A 166 19.69 -31.06 13.34
CA GLN A 166 20.47 -31.48 14.51
C GLN A 166 19.96 -30.92 15.83
N SER A 167 19.49 -29.66 15.86
CA SER A 167 18.96 -29.03 17.08
C SER A 167 17.59 -28.37 16.90
N GLY A 168 17.03 -28.38 15.69
CA GLY A 168 15.77 -27.72 15.35
C GLY A 168 14.54 -28.56 15.71
N TYR A 169 13.59 -27.99 16.43
CA TYR A 169 12.41 -28.69 16.97
C TYR A 169 11.09 -28.05 16.51
N HIS A 170 9.97 -28.77 16.63
CA HIS A 170 8.65 -28.32 16.16
C HIS A 170 8.59 -27.91 14.68
N ASN A 171 9.26 -28.66 13.81
CA ASN A 171 9.22 -28.44 12.37
C ASN A 171 8.26 -29.40 11.66
N SER A 172 7.58 -28.92 10.62
CA SER A 172 6.74 -29.72 9.74
C SER A 172 7.20 -29.58 8.29
N PHE A 173 7.91 -30.58 7.77
CA PHE A 173 8.45 -30.60 6.41
C PHE A 173 7.80 -31.68 5.56
N LEU A 174 7.13 -31.27 4.48
CA LEU A 174 6.39 -32.14 3.58
C LEU A 174 6.86 -31.93 2.14
N GLY A 175 7.53 -32.92 1.56
CA GLY A 175 8.02 -32.90 0.19
C GLY A 175 9.48 -33.33 0.05
N THR A 176 9.89 -33.65 -1.18
CA THR A 176 11.28 -33.99 -1.49
C THR A 176 12.21 -32.84 -1.14
N ASP A 177 13.26 -33.12 -0.36
CA ASP A 177 14.26 -32.15 0.11
C ASP A 177 13.67 -30.94 0.89
N ALA A 178 12.43 -31.01 1.37
CA ALA A 178 11.86 -29.94 2.21
C ALA A 178 12.69 -29.81 3.49
N GLY A 179 13.20 -28.61 3.76
CA GLY A 179 14.09 -28.35 4.90
C GLY A 179 15.37 -29.22 4.94
N LEU A 180 15.85 -29.75 3.80
CA LEU A 180 16.96 -30.72 3.76
C LEU A 180 18.18 -30.31 4.60
N ASN A 181 18.58 -29.04 4.51
CA ASN A 181 19.76 -28.52 5.19
C ASN A 181 19.42 -27.79 6.48
N ASN A 182 18.17 -27.74 6.93
CA ASN A 182 17.82 -27.11 8.20
C ASN A 182 18.50 -27.89 9.33
N LYS A 183 19.50 -27.25 9.96
CA LYS A 183 20.31 -27.83 11.03
C LYS A 183 19.83 -27.38 12.41
N TYR A 184 19.39 -26.12 12.51
CA TYR A 184 19.11 -25.46 13.78
C TYR A 184 17.71 -24.83 13.89
N GLY A 185 17.02 -24.65 12.75
CA GLY A 185 15.79 -23.88 12.72
C GLY A 185 14.64 -24.63 13.37
N SER A 186 13.82 -23.90 14.13
CA SER A 186 12.65 -24.42 14.85
C SER A 186 11.38 -23.71 14.41
N TRP A 187 10.23 -24.33 14.68
CA TRP A 187 8.91 -23.74 14.41
C TRP A 187 8.68 -23.40 12.94
N ASN A 188 9.22 -24.21 12.03
CA ASN A 188 9.06 -24.00 10.59
C ASN A 188 8.03 -24.94 9.97
N SER A 189 7.33 -24.44 8.96
CA SER A 189 6.31 -25.16 8.18
C SER A 189 6.67 -25.11 6.70
N PHE A 190 7.29 -26.16 6.16
CA PHE A 190 7.75 -26.23 4.76
C PHE A 190 7.00 -27.29 3.97
N PHE A 191 6.18 -26.87 3.01
CA PHE A 191 5.35 -27.74 2.19
C PHE A 191 5.66 -27.54 0.71
N GLY A 192 6.21 -28.57 0.06
CA GLY A 192 6.59 -28.57 -1.35
C GLY A 192 8.03 -29.02 -1.58
N SER A 193 8.31 -29.52 -2.79
CA SER A 193 9.66 -29.96 -3.16
C SER A 193 10.66 -28.80 -3.06
N GLY A 194 11.74 -28.98 -2.30
CA GLY A 194 12.77 -27.97 -2.07
C GLY A 194 12.31 -26.75 -1.26
N SER A 195 11.13 -26.78 -0.65
CA SER A 195 10.67 -25.69 0.22
C SER A 195 11.61 -25.54 1.42
N GLY A 196 12.11 -24.32 1.66
CA GLY A 196 13.03 -24.01 2.75
C GLY A 196 14.33 -24.83 2.74
N LYS A 197 14.78 -25.34 1.59
CA LYS A 197 15.90 -26.31 1.50
C LYS A 197 17.15 -25.89 2.28
N SER A 198 17.50 -24.60 2.26
CA SER A 198 18.68 -24.06 2.96
C SER A 198 18.38 -23.43 4.35
N SER A 199 17.11 -23.39 4.76
CA SER A 199 16.65 -22.56 5.89
C SER A 199 17.19 -23.05 7.23
N GLN A 200 17.93 -22.18 7.92
CA GLN A 200 18.30 -22.33 9.33
C GLN A 200 17.46 -21.45 10.25
N GLY A 201 16.70 -20.49 9.72
CA GLY A 201 15.89 -19.57 10.51
C GLY A 201 14.66 -20.21 11.13
N HIS A 202 13.99 -19.44 11.99
CA HIS A 202 12.85 -19.87 12.80
C HIS A 202 11.54 -19.25 12.31
N PHE A 203 10.41 -19.83 12.72
CA PHE A 203 9.07 -19.26 12.51
C PHE A 203 8.71 -18.98 11.05
N ASN A 204 9.26 -19.76 10.11
CA ASN A 204 8.99 -19.58 8.68
C ASN A 204 7.88 -20.51 8.18
N SER A 205 7.02 -20.00 7.32
CA SER A 205 5.90 -20.70 6.68
C SER A 205 6.06 -20.66 5.16
N PHE A 206 6.54 -21.74 4.55
CA PHE A 206 6.87 -21.82 3.12
C PHE A 206 6.05 -22.89 2.39
N PHE A 207 5.19 -22.46 1.48
CA PHE A 207 4.29 -23.33 0.73
C PHE A 207 4.53 -23.19 -0.78
N GLY A 208 4.85 -24.29 -1.45
CA GLY A 208 5.14 -24.35 -2.89
C GLY A 208 6.52 -24.93 -3.22
N VAL A 209 6.74 -25.22 -4.50
CA VAL A 209 8.03 -25.74 -4.99
C VAL A 209 9.09 -24.64 -4.93
N ASN A 210 10.22 -24.94 -4.30
CA ASN A 210 11.36 -24.05 -4.10
C ASN A 210 11.00 -22.72 -3.40
N THR A 211 9.95 -22.70 -2.59
CA THR A 211 9.60 -21.53 -1.79
C THR A 211 10.65 -21.31 -0.70
N GLY A 212 11.16 -20.09 -0.56
CA GLY A 212 12.22 -19.78 0.41
C GLY A 212 13.49 -20.64 0.25
N PHE A 213 13.77 -21.13 -0.95
CA PHE A 213 14.82 -22.14 -1.19
C PHE A 213 16.20 -21.73 -0.66
N LYS A 214 16.59 -20.45 -0.86
CA LYS A 214 17.87 -19.91 -0.39
C LYS A 214 17.78 -19.20 0.98
N ASN A 215 16.66 -19.33 1.71
CA ASN A 215 16.60 -18.78 3.06
C ASN A 215 17.74 -19.44 3.85
N GLU A 216 18.65 -18.64 4.40
CA GLU A 216 19.79 -19.09 5.19
C GLU A 216 19.43 -18.86 6.67
N THR A 217 19.22 -17.62 7.10
CA THR A 217 18.88 -17.27 8.49
C THR A 217 17.64 -16.39 8.64
N GLY A 218 16.90 -16.14 7.56
CA GLY A 218 15.67 -15.34 7.62
C GLY A 218 14.60 -15.98 8.51
N GLU A 219 13.89 -15.16 9.29
CA GLU A 219 12.94 -15.59 10.32
C GLU A 219 11.57 -14.91 10.13
N GLY A 220 10.51 -15.54 10.63
CA GLY A 220 9.16 -14.94 10.61
C GLY A 220 8.58 -14.74 9.21
N ASN A 221 9.10 -15.43 8.20
CA ASN A 221 8.67 -15.21 6.81
C ASN A 221 7.47 -16.09 6.43
N SER A 222 6.51 -15.51 5.71
CA SER A 222 5.31 -16.18 5.21
C SER A 222 5.29 -16.17 3.68
N PHE A 223 5.77 -17.26 3.06
CA PHE A 223 5.90 -17.38 1.60
C PHE A 223 4.97 -18.45 1.02
N PHE A 224 4.17 -18.09 0.03
CA PHE A 224 3.17 -18.95 -0.60
C PHE A 224 3.22 -18.82 -2.12
N GLY A 225 3.49 -19.92 -2.82
CA GLY A 225 3.59 -20.00 -4.28
C GLY A 225 4.96 -20.47 -4.76
N SER A 226 5.02 -21.10 -5.94
CA SER A 226 6.28 -21.63 -6.46
C SER A 226 7.32 -20.52 -6.64
N HIS A 227 8.52 -20.73 -6.08
CA HIS A 227 9.64 -19.79 -6.04
C HIS A 227 9.33 -18.45 -5.33
N ALA A 228 8.28 -18.38 -4.50
CA ALA A 228 8.08 -17.21 -3.64
C ALA A 228 9.25 -17.07 -2.65
N GLY A 229 9.81 -15.86 -2.53
CA GLY A 229 10.98 -15.60 -1.68
C GLY A 229 12.22 -16.40 -2.02
N TYR A 230 12.36 -16.93 -3.24
CA TYR A 230 13.44 -17.88 -3.61
C TYR A 230 14.84 -17.40 -3.26
N ASN A 231 15.13 -16.10 -3.43
CA ASN A 231 16.43 -15.50 -3.16
C ASN A 231 16.55 -14.81 -1.78
N ASN A 232 15.51 -14.84 -0.93
CA ASN A 232 15.62 -14.36 0.45
C ASN A 232 16.69 -15.17 1.16
N LYS A 233 17.68 -14.54 1.80
CA LYS A 233 18.73 -15.22 2.55
C LYS A 233 18.58 -14.98 4.04
N THR A 234 18.56 -13.72 4.44
CA THR A 234 18.50 -13.28 5.84
C THR A 234 17.30 -12.38 6.14
N GLY A 235 16.51 -11.99 5.13
CA GLY A 235 15.34 -11.13 5.31
C GLY A 235 14.31 -11.75 6.25
N GLN A 236 13.63 -10.90 7.03
CA GLN A 236 12.75 -11.31 8.12
C GLN A 236 11.36 -10.67 8.03
N GLU A 237 10.37 -11.31 8.64
CA GLU A 237 9.00 -10.78 8.77
C GLU A 237 8.36 -10.39 7.42
N ASN A 238 8.75 -11.07 6.34
CA ASN A 238 8.25 -10.77 5.00
C ASN A 238 7.06 -11.66 4.64
N THR A 239 6.11 -11.10 3.88
CA THR A 239 4.96 -11.84 3.36
C THR A 239 4.96 -11.84 1.83
N PHE A 240 5.26 -12.97 1.21
CA PHE A 240 5.29 -13.12 -0.25
C PHE A 240 4.28 -14.14 -0.71
N ILE A 241 3.26 -13.71 -1.45
CA ILE A 241 2.14 -14.56 -1.90
C ILE A 241 2.04 -14.48 -3.42
N GLY A 242 2.10 -15.60 -4.13
CA GLY A 242 2.11 -15.71 -5.59
C GLY A 242 3.37 -16.37 -6.14
N SER A 243 3.28 -16.99 -7.32
CA SER A 243 4.47 -17.58 -7.94
C SER A 243 5.51 -16.49 -8.25
N LYS A 244 6.76 -16.72 -7.84
CA LYS A 244 7.89 -15.79 -7.99
C LYS A 244 7.69 -14.42 -7.32
N SER A 245 6.75 -14.29 -6.37
CA SER A 245 6.65 -13.07 -5.57
C SER A 245 7.89 -12.93 -4.69
N GLY A 246 8.46 -11.72 -4.63
CA GLY A 246 9.72 -11.48 -3.90
C GLY A 246 10.93 -12.26 -4.42
N SER A 247 10.85 -13.00 -5.54
CA SER A 247 11.99 -13.78 -6.02
C SER A 247 13.10 -12.91 -6.61
N GLY A 248 12.76 -11.71 -7.10
CA GLY A 248 13.69 -10.77 -7.70
C GLY A 248 14.43 -9.88 -6.70
N ILE A 249 14.19 -10.03 -5.39
CA ILE A 249 14.77 -9.15 -4.36
C ILE A 249 16.31 -9.25 -4.41
N PHE A 250 16.95 -8.09 -4.55
CA PHE A 250 18.40 -7.91 -4.45
C PHE A 250 18.71 -7.43 -3.04
N GLY A 251 19.09 -8.35 -2.16
CA GLY A 251 19.33 -8.07 -0.74
C GLY A 251 18.24 -8.67 0.14
N ASP A 252 18.33 -8.40 1.44
CA ASP A 252 17.41 -8.92 2.45
C ASP A 252 16.49 -7.80 2.93
N LEU A 253 15.18 -8.05 2.94
CA LEU A 253 14.15 -7.08 3.34
C LEU A 253 13.55 -7.44 4.70
N TYR A 254 12.91 -6.44 5.31
CA TYR A 254 12.25 -6.56 6.60
C TYR A 254 10.84 -5.98 6.52
N ASN A 255 9.84 -6.67 7.07
CA ASN A 255 8.44 -6.23 7.04
C ASN A 255 7.96 -5.87 5.62
N ALA A 256 8.44 -6.59 4.59
CA ALA A 256 8.08 -6.34 3.21
C ALA A 256 7.00 -7.32 2.75
N THR A 257 5.99 -6.81 2.07
CA THR A 257 4.87 -7.61 1.58
C THR A 257 4.75 -7.48 0.06
N ALA A 258 4.71 -8.61 -0.64
CA ALA A 258 4.46 -8.67 -2.08
C ALA A 258 3.40 -9.73 -2.38
N ILE A 259 2.24 -9.30 -2.90
CA ILE A 259 1.10 -10.17 -3.17
C ILE A 259 0.79 -10.14 -4.67
N GLY A 260 0.81 -11.29 -5.32
CA GLY A 260 0.59 -11.47 -6.76
C GLY A 260 1.77 -12.15 -7.45
N ALA A 261 1.51 -12.84 -8.56
CA ALA A 261 2.57 -13.50 -9.33
C ALA A 261 3.59 -12.47 -9.85
N ASN A 262 4.88 -12.74 -9.63
CA ASN A 262 5.99 -11.84 -9.93
C ASN A 262 5.92 -10.47 -9.24
N ALA A 263 5.08 -10.30 -8.20
CA ALA A 263 5.06 -9.06 -7.43
C ALA A 263 6.43 -8.82 -6.79
N PHE A 264 6.96 -7.61 -6.93
CA PHE A 264 8.30 -7.25 -6.53
C PHE A 264 8.27 -6.04 -5.60
N VAL A 265 8.70 -6.26 -4.36
CA VAL A 265 8.92 -5.22 -3.36
C VAL A 265 10.42 -5.00 -3.22
N SER A 266 10.86 -3.75 -3.24
CA SER A 266 12.28 -3.39 -3.26
C SER A 266 12.79 -2.77 -1.96
N ASN A 267 11.90 -2.52 -1.01
CA ASN A 267 12.20 -1.83 0.24
C ASN A 267 11.51 -2.50 1.43
N SER A 268 12.12 -2.38 2.59
CA SER A 268 11.50 -2.77 3.86
C SER A 268 10.27 -1.92 4.18
N ASN A 269 9.42 -2.40 5.09
CA ASN A 269 8.20 -1.71 5.55
C ASN A 269 7.29 -1.26 4.40
N SER A 270 7.25 -2.03 3.32
CA SER A 270 6.55 -1.66 2.08
C SER A 270 5.64 -2.80 1.63
N LEU A 271 4.49 -2.43 1.05
CA LEU A 271 3.52 -3.35 0.47
C LEU A 271 3.44 -3.09 -1.05
N VAL A 272 3.59 -4.15 -1.85
CA VAL A 272 3.33 -4.16 -3.29
C VAL A 272 2.22 -5.15 -3.62
N LEU A 273 1.19 -4.67 -4.30
CA LEU A 273 0.05 -5.46 -4.77
C LEU A 273 0.15 -5.65 -6.29
N GLY A 274 0.56 -6.85 -6.68
CA GLY A 274 0.70 -7.33 -8.06
C GLY A 274 2.00 -6.87 -8.75
N ASN A 275 2.19 -7.31 -9.99
CA ASN A 275 3.24 -6.83 -10.88
C ASN A 275 2.60 -5.99 -11.98
N ASN A 276 2.80 -4.67 -11.95
CA ASN A 276 2.11 -3.70 -12.81
C ASN A 276 0.56 -3.82 -12.75
N ALA A 277 0.02 -4.35 -11.65
CA ALA A 277 -1.41 -4.50 -11.47
C ALA A 277 -2.11 -3.15 -11.24
N ASN A 278 -3.42 -3.13 -11.51
CA ASN A 278 -4.32 -2.08 -11.09
C ASN A 278 -5.09 -2.59 -9.88
N VAL A 279 -5.09 -1.81 -8.79
CA VAL A 279 -5.74 -2.19 -7.52
C VAL A 279 -7.12 -1.54 -7.47
N GLY A 280 -8.16 -2.38 -7.44
CA GLY A 280 -9.55 -1.95 -7.32
C GLY A 280 -10.06 -2.16 -5.91
N ILE A 281 -10.53 -1.10 -5.24
CA ILE A 281 -11.25 -1.19 -3.97
C ILE A 281 -12.73 -0.99 -4.28
N GLY A 282 -13.48 -2.09 -4.26
CA GLY A 282 -14.88 -2.12 -4.69
C GLY A 282 -15.10 -2.06 -6.21
N VAL A 283 -14.04 -1.91 -7.01
CA VAL A 283 -14.06 -1.98 -8.49
C VAL A 283 -13.41 -3.29 -8.92
N SER A 284 -14.14 -4.16 -9.61
CA SER A 284 -13.61 -5.44 -10.08
C SER A 284 -12.70 -5.33 -11.31
N ALA A 285 -12.82 -4.26 -12.10
CA ALA A 285 -12.03 -3.98 -13.30
C ALA A 285 -11.42 -2.56 -13.27
N PRO A 286 -10.39 -2.31 -12.44
CA PRO A 286 -9.78 -0.99 -12.32
C PRO A 286 -8.94 -0.61 -13.55
N ASN A 287 -9.14 0.60 -14.07
CA ASN A 287 -8.37 1.21 -15.16
C ASN A 287 -7.20 2.07 -14.67
N TYR A 288 -7.16 2.42 -13.38
CA TYR A 288 -6.07 3.16 -12.74
C TYR A 288 -5.29 2.27 -11.78
N LYS A 289 -4.05 2.67 -11.46
CA LYS A 289 -3.18 1.92 -10.53
C LYS A 289 -3.82 1.70 -9.16
N LEU A 290 -4.58 2.68 -8.70
CA LEU A 290 -5.52 2.55 -7.59
C LEU A 290 -6.85 3.17 -8.03
N GLN A 291 -7.93 2.40 -7.96
CA GLN A 291 -9.28 2.89 -8.29
C GLN A 291 -10.27 2.44 -7.22
N LEU A 292 -11.11 3.37 -6.76
CA LEU A 292 -12.22 3.10 -5.86
C LEU A 292 -13.55 3.20 -6.61
N ASN A 293 -14.57 2.44 -6.18
CA ASN A 293 -15.89 2.42 -6.85
C ASN A 293 -16.83 3.53 -6.39
N THR A 294 -16.48 4.22 -5.31
CA THR A 294 -17.33 5.14 -4.56
C THR A 294 -16.50 6.23 -3.90
N PHE A 295 -17.15 7.31 -3.45
CA PHE A 295 -16.56 8.41 -2.68
C PHE A 295 -16.17 8.02 -1.23
N LEU A 296 -16.15 6.73 -0.90
CA LEU A 296 -15.84 6.22 0.45
C LEU A 296 -14.34 6.31 0.80
N ALA A 297 -13.53 6.94 -0.05
CA ALA A 297 -12.15 7.31 0.28
C ALA A 297 -12.14 8.59 1.12
N ALA A 298 -12.08 8.47 2.45
CA ALA A 298 -11.94 9.62 3.34
C ALA A 298 -10.45 9.97 3.57
N LYS A 299 -10.08 11.22 3.32
CA LYS A 299 -8.85 11.84 3.84
C LYS A 299 -9.25 12.96 4.80
N ALA A 300 -9.22 12.69 6.10
CA ALA A 300 -9.60 13.70 7.09
C ALA A 300 -8.64 14.90 7.06
N GLY A 301 -9.14 16.09 6.73
CA GLY A 301 -8.43 17.35 6.92
C GLY A 301 -7.63 17.92 5.73
N THR A 302 -7.54 17.26 4.57
CA THR A 302 -7.00 17.86 3.33
C THR A 302 -7.64 17.23 2.08
N SER A 303 -7.80 17.98 0.99
CA SER A 303 -8.51 17.54 -0.22
C SER A 303 -7.63 17.26 -1.44
N THR A 304 -6.34 17.60 -1.44
CA THR A 304 -5.59 17.61 -2.69
C THR A 304 -4.88 16.28 -2.98
N TRP A 305 -5.49 15.53 -3.91
CA TRP A 305 -4.76 14.62 -4.80
C TRP A 305 -3.98 15.44 -5.85
N ILE A 306 -2.93 14.88 -6.46
CA ILE A 306 -2.20 15.55 -7.55
C ILE A 306 -3.12 15.65 -8.78
N VAL A 307 -3.39 16.87 -9.26
CA VAL A 307 -4.26 17.15 -10.43
C VAL A 307 -3.40 17.58 -11.63
N ALA A 308 -3.39 16.80 -12.72
CA ALA A 308 -2.71 17.17 -13.96
C ALA A 308 -3.42 18.33 -14.68
N SER A 309 -2.70 19.36 -15.11
CA SER A 309 -3.29 20.62 -15.62
C SER A 309 -2.57 21.23 -16.85
N ASP A 310 -1.73 20.46 -17.55
CA ASP A 310 -1.02 20.91 -18.77
C ASP A 310 -2.04 21.32 -19.86
N ARG A 311 -1.78 22.44 -20.57
CA ARG A 311 -2.67 22.96 -21.62
C ARG A 311 -2.97 21.94 -22.72
N ARG A 312 -2.00 21.05 -23.04
CA ARG A 312 -2.17 19.98 -24.05
C ARG A 312 -3.19 18.92 -23.64
N LEU A 313 -3.51 18.84 -22.35
CA LEU A 313 -4.48 17.90 -21.78
C LEU A 313 -5.89 18.49 -21.67
N LYS A 314 -6.11 19.72 -22.16
CA LYS A 314 -7.39 20.43 -22.08
C LYS A 314 -7.94 20.73 -23.48
N LYS A 315 -9.26 20.66 -23.62
CA LYS A 315 -10.03 21.09 -24.80
C LYS A 315 -11.18 21.99 -24.34
N ASP A 316 -11.78 22.74 -25.26
CA ASP A 316 -12.95 23.59 -24.99
C ASP A 316 -12.71 24.60 -23.85
N ILE A 317 -11.55 25.26 -23.86
CA ILE A 317 -11.12 26.20 -22.82
C ILE A 317 -11.88 27.52 -22.98
N SER A 318 -12.71 27.87 -22.00
CA SER A 318 -13.36 29.18 -21.86
C SER A 318 -12.92 29.89 -20.59
N GLU A 319 -13.19 31.19 -20.50
CA GLU A 319 -12.99 31.95 -19.26
C GLU A 319 -13.99 31.51 -18.19
N PHE A 320 -13.55 31.58 -16.94
CA PHE A 320 -14.40 31.38 -15.77
C PHE A 320 -14.56 32.75 -15.12
N GLU A 321 -15.79 33.28 -15.09
CA GLU A 321 -16.08 34.68 -14.71
C GLU A 321 -16.66 34.81 -13.30
N ASP A 322 -17.17 33.72 -12.72
CA ASP A 322 -17.76 33.75 -11.38
C ASP A 322 -16.72 34.19 -10.35
N GLY A 323 -17.09 35.17 -9.52
CA GLY A 323 -16.19 35.80 -8.57
C GLY A 323 -16.92 36.49 -7.42
N LEU A 324 -16.76 37.81 -7.27
CA LEU A 324 -17.15 38.51 -6.02
C LEU A 324 -18.64 38.39 -5.71
N GLU A 325 -19.51 38.43 -6.72
CA GLU A 325 -20.96 38.37 -6.53
C GLU A 325 -21.40 37.05 -5.87
N LEU A 326 -20.87 35.91 -6.34
CA LEU A 326 -21.22 34.59 -5.81
C LEU A 326 -20.49 34.29 -4.51
N ILE A 327 -19.19 34.63 -4.40
CA ILE A 327 -18.41 34.44 -3.17
C ILE A 327 -19.09 35.13 -1.97
N LYS A 328 -19.69 36.31 -2.16
CA LYS A 328 -20.41 37.02 -1.10
C LYS A 328 -21.66 36.30 -0.58
N LYS A 329 -22.23 35.39 -1.37
CA LYS A 329 -23.41 34.60 -0.98
C LYS A 329 -23.02 33.35 -0.17
N ILE A 330 -21.76 32.90 -0.28
CA ILE A 330 -21.26 31.70 0.41
C ILE A 330 -21.15 31.96 1.92
N LYS A 331 -21.69 31.04 2.71
CA LYS A 331 -21.66 31.08 4.17
C LYS A 331 -20.71 30.02 4.72
N PRO A 332 -19.50 30.39 5.18
CA PRO A 332 -18.64 29.45 5.88
C PRO A 332 -19.22 29.12 7.25
N VAL A 333 -19.18 27.84 7.62
CA VAL A 333 -19.70 27.32 8.88
C VAL A 333 -18.64 26.50 9.59
N TRP A 334 -18.69 26.52 10.92
CA TRP A 334 -18.01 25.55 11.76
C TRP A 334 -18.93 24.34 11.96
N PHE A 335 -18.40 23.13 11.80
CA PHE A 335 -19.17 21.92 12.00
C PHE A 335 -18.29 20.78 12.55
N SER A 336 -18.95 19.79 13.14
CA SER A 336 -18.37 18.49 13.52
C SER A 336 -19.20 17.40 12.84
N TYR A 337 -18.56 16.29 12.45
CA TYR A 337 -19.28 15.19 11.82
C TYR A 337 -20.01 14.35 12.87
N ASN A 338 -21.29 14.05 12.60
CA ASN A 338 -22.22 13.44 13.55
C ASN A 338 -22.19 11.90 13.59
N GLY A 339 -21.30 11.24 12.83
CA GLY A 339 -21.20 9.78 12.75
C GLY A 339 -22.04 9.14 11.64
N GLN A 340 -22.97 9.88 11.01
CA GLN A 340 -23.71 9.38 9.86
C GLN A 340 -22.77 9.13 8.67
N ALA A 341 -23.16 8.22 7.80
CA ALA A 341 -22.35 7.76 6.67
C ALA A 341 -20.95 7.21 7.05
N GLY A 342 -20.74 6.79 8.30
CA GLY A 342 -19.46 6.29 8.79
C GLY A 342 -18.42 7.39 9.05
N ILE A 343 -18.84 8.65 9.11
CA ILE A 343 -17.95 9.81 9.29
C ILE A 343 -18.31 10.48 10.62
N GLY A 344 -17.50 10.25 11.67
CA GLY A 344 -17.74 10.79 13.01
C GLY A 344 -16.46 11.30 13.65
N THR A 345 -16.53 12.48 14.28
CA THR A 345 -15.38 13.07 14.99
C THR A 345 -15.82 14.27 15.82
N ASP A 346 -15.27 14.39 17.03
CA ASP A 346 -15.48 15.55 17.91
C ASP A 346 -14.69 16.78 17.47
N LYS A 347 -13.68 16.61 16.62
CA LYS A 347 -12.91 17.71 16.02
C LYS A 347 -13.82 18.62 15.20
N LYS A 348 -13.68 19.94 15.39
CA LYS A 348 -14.33 20.96 14.57
C LYS A 348 -13.59 21.20 13.26
N PHE A 349 -14.34 21.39 12.19
CA PHE A 349 -13.89 21.74 10.86
C PHE A 349 -14.55 23.03 10.40
N VAL A 350 -13.88 23.75 9.49
CA VAL A 350 -14.45 24.86 8.74
C VAL A 350 -14.81 24.34 7.36
N GLY A 351 -15.99 24.72 6.86
CA GLY A 351 -16.38 24.43 5.49
C GLY A 351 -17.69 25.11 5.14
N VAL A 352 -18.43 24.50 4.22
CA VAL A 352 -19.71 24.99 3.71
C VAL A 352 -20.75 23.88 3.77
N ILE A 353 -22.03 24.25 3.74
CA ILE A 353 -23.13 23.29 3.61
C ILE A 353 -23.42 23.07 2.12
N ALA A 354 -23.42 21.82 1.67
CA ALA A 354 -23.59 21.47 0.26
C ALA A 354 -24.96 21.92 -0.30
N GLN A 355 -26.00 21.88 0.53
CA GLN A 355 -27.34 22.36 0.17
C GLN A 355 -27.36 23.86 -0.12
N ASP A 356 -26.69 24.67 0.71
CA ASP A 356 -26.57 26.12 0.50
C ASP A 356 -25.76 26.42 -0.78
N MET A 357 -24.68 25.67 -0.98
CA MET A 357 -23.85 25.81 -2.18
C MET A 357 -24.60 25.42 -3.46
N LYS A 358 -25.57 24.51 -3.39
CA LYS A 358 -26.43 24.14 -4.53
C LYS A 358 -27.27 25.31 -5.04
N GLU A 359 -27.67 26.24 -4.17
CA GLU A 359 -28.42 27.44 -4.56
C GLU A 359 -27.53 28.52 -5.17
N ILE A 360 -26.26 28.56 -4.76
CA ILE A 360 -25.30 29.61 -5.14
C ILE A 360 -24.54 29.25 -6.41
N ALA A 361 -23.97 28.05 -6.44
CA ALA A 361 -23.13 27.54 -7.52
C ALA A 361 -23.41 26.03 -7.73
N PRO A 362 -24.55 25.67 -8.36
CA PRO A 362 -25.01 24.29 -8.47
C PRO A 362 -23.98 23.33 -9.07
N TYR A 363 -23.12 23.83 -9.97
CA TYR A 363 -22.06 23.07 -10.63
C TYR A 363 -20.93 22.60 -9.69
N THR A 364 -20.91 23.09 -8.44
CA THR A 364 -19.94 22.67 -7.42
C THR A 364 -20.40 21.44 -6.63
N ILE A 365 -21.63 20.96 -6.86
CA ILE A 365 -22.26 19.90 -6.05
C ILE A 365 -22.27 18.57 -6.79
N GLY A 366 -21.81 17.53 -6.09
CA GLY A 366 -22.00 16.13 -6.46
C GLY A 366 -22.82 15.36 -5.42
N ASN A 367 -22.97 14.06 -5.66
CA ASN A 367 -23.70 13.14 -4.79
C ASN A 367 -22.82 11.94 -4.46
N PHE A 368 -22.91 11.44 -3.23
CA PHE A 368 -22.36 10.15 -2.85
C PHE A 368 -23.39 9.26 -2.16
N THR A 369 -23.27 7.95 -2.35
CA THR A 369 -24.14 6.96 -1.69
C THR A 369 -23.38 6.25 -0.59
N TYR A 370 -23.94 6.29 0.62
CA TYR A 370 -23.51 5.46 1.73
C TYR A 370 -24.36 4.19 1.79
N GLN A 371 -23.72 3.05 2.05
CA GLN A 371 -24.41 1.78 2.29
C GLN A 371 -24.05 1.25 3.68
N ASP A 372 -25.06 0.95 4.50
CA ASP A 372 -24.83 0.39 5.84
C ASP A 372 -24.56 -1.13 5.82
N SER A 373 -24.25 -1.70 6.99
CA SER A 373 -23.99 -3.14 7.16
C SER A 373 -25.20 -4.04 6.88
N LEU A 374 -26.40 -3.46 6.78
CA LEU A 374 -27.65 -4.16 6.43
C LEU A 374 -27.98 -4.02 4.93
N GLY A 375 -27.14 -3.30 4.18
CA GLY A 375 -27.31 -3.07 2.74
C GLY A 375 -28.21 -1.89 2.37
N ASN A 376 -28.71 -1.11 3.33
CA ASN A 376 -29.52 0.08 3.06
C ASN A 376 -28.66 1.18 2.46
N LYS A 377 -29.18 1.87 1.44
CA LYS A 377 -28.48 2.94 0.74
C LYS A 377 -29.09 4.30 1.05
N THR A 378 -28.24 5.27 1.39
CA THR A 378 -28.61 6.66 1.62
C THR A 378 -27.73 7.56 0.75
N GLU A 379 -28.35 8.48 0.01
CA GLU A 379 -27.63 9.48 -0.78
C GLU A 379 -27.38 10.75 0.04
N TYR A 380 -26.18 11.32 -0.11
CA TYR A 380 -25.73 12.55 0.51
C TYR A 380 -25.09 13.45 -0.57
N LEU A 381 -25.02 14.75 -0.30
CA LEU A 381 -24.35 15.71 -1.20
C LEU A 381 -22.87 15.87 -0.83
N ASP A 382 -22.02 16.03 -1.83
CA ASP A 382 -20.64 16.48 -1.69
C ASP A 382 -20.42 17.84 -2.38
N TYR A 383 -19.24 18.44 -2.20
CA TYR A 383 -18.91 19.74 -2.80
C TYR A 383 -17.45 19.78 -3.30
N ASP A 384 -17.23 20.45 -4.43
CA ASP A 384 -15.91 20.72 -4.99
C ASP A 384 -15.31 22.02 -4.45
N ALA A 385 -14.40 21.88 -3.47
CA ALA A 385 -13.65 23.00 -2.91
C ALA A 385 -12.66 23.65 -3.90
N GLY A 386 -12.20 22.91 -4.91
CA GLY A 386 -11.26 23.40 -5.91
C GLY A 386 -11.86 24.52 -6.73
N THR A 387 -13.11 24.36 -7.18
CA THR A 387 -13.82 25.37 -7.95
C THR A 387 -14.03 26.68 -7.17
N VAL A 388 -14.33 26.61 -5.86
CA VAL A 388 -14.45 27.80 -5.00
C VAL A 388 -13.13 28.58 -4.91
N THR A 389 -12.00 27.89 -4.97
CA THR A 389 -10.68 28.54 -4.98
C THR A 389 -10.50 29.44 -6.20
N TYR A 390 -10.97 29.02 -7.38
CA TYR A 390 -10.91 29.85 -8.58
C TYR A 390 -11.90 31.01 -8.55
N MET A 391 -13.09 30.84 -7.95
CA MET A 391 -14.00 31.95 -7.68
C MET A 391 -13.36 33.01 -6.77
N LEU A 392 -12.62 32.58 -5.75
CA LEU A 392 -11.86 33.50 -4.89
C LEU A 392 -10.78 34.26 -5.66
N VAL A 393 -10.09 33.62 -6.61
CA VAL A 393 -9.11 34.31 -7.48
C VAL A 393 -9.77 35.44 -8.24
N ASN A 394 -10.94 35.22 -8.84
CA ASN A 394 -11.68 36.27 -9.56
C ASN A 394 -12.19 37.35 -8.60
N ALA A 395 -12.77 36.96 -7.47
CA ALA A 395 -13.25 37.90 -6.46
C ALA A 395 -12.14 38.83 -5.94
N VAL A 396 -10.92 38.33 -5.79
CA VAL A 396 -9.76 39.14 -5.38
C VAL A 396 -9.36 40.12 -6.49
N LYS A 397 -9.36 39.70 -7.76
CA LYS A 397 -9.10 40.60 -8.90
C LYS A 397 -10.14 41.73 -8.96
N GLU A 398 -11.42 41.38 -8.87
CA GLU A 398 -12.52 42.37 -8.86
C GLU A 398 -12.42 43.34 -7.68
N GLN A 399 -12.08 42.84 -6.48
CA GLN A 399 -11.86 43.70 -5.32
C GLN A 399 -10.69 44.67 -5.52
N GLN A 400 -9.60 44.23 -6.17
CA GLN A 400 -8.45 45.10 -6.46
C GLN A 400 -8.84 46.25 -7.39
N GLU A 401 -9.63 45.97 -8.44
CA GLU A 401 -10.13 47.02 -9.35
C GLU A 401 -10.98 48.06 -8.61
N ILE A 402 -11.85 47.61 -7.71
CA ILE A 402 -12.68 48.51 -6.87
C ILE A 402 -11.80 49.37 -5.95
N ILE A 403 -10.73 48.81 -5.39
CA ILE A 403 -9.79 49.55 -4.53
C ILE A 403 -9.06 50.62 -5.34
N ASP A 404 -8.53 50.29 -6.51
CA ASP A 404 -7.80 51.22 -7.36
C ASP A 404 -8.68 52.41 -7.81
N GLN A 405 -9.95 52.13 -8.14
CA GLN A 405 -10.94 53.15 -8.47
C GLN A 405 -11.24 54.08 -7.28
N LYS A 406 -11.36 53.52 -6.07
CA LYS A 406 -11.60 54.31 -4.85
C LYS A 406 -10.40 55.18 -4.49
N GLU A 407 -9.18 54.64 -4.60
CA GLU A 407 -7.95 55.38 -4.32
C GLU A 407 -7.79 56.57 -5.26
N THR A 408 -8.04 56.36 -6.56
CA THR A 408 -8.07 57.44 -7.56
C THR A 408 -9.06 58.55 -7.17
N LYS A 409 -10.26 58.16 -6.71
CA LYS A 409 -11.28 59.12 -6.27
C LYS A 409 -10.90 59.84 -4.97
N ILE A 410 -10.25 59.17 -4.04
CA ILE A 410 -9.74 59.79 -2.80
C ILE A 410 -8.67 60.84 -3.13
N GLN A 411 -7.75 60.53 -4.04
CA GLN A 411 -6.72 61.47 -4.48
C GLN A 411 -7.33 62.70 -5.16
N ASP A 412 -8.36 62.53 -5.99
CA ASP A 412 -9.09 63.64 -6.59
C ASP A 412 -9.80 64.52 -5.54
N LEU A 413 -10.47 63.88 -4.58
CA LEU A 413 -11.15 64.58 -3.48
C LEU A 413 -10.16 65.32 -2.57
N ALA A 414 -9.01 64.72 -2.25
CA ALA A 414 -7.96 65.34 -1.44
C ALA A 414 -7.39 66.60 -2.12
N LYS A 415 -7.14 66.54 -3.43
CA LYS A 415 -6.72 67.71 -4.22
C LYS A 415 -7.75 68.83 -4.17
N ARG A 416 -9.05 68.51 -4.27
CA ARG A 416 -10.12 69.51 -4.15
C ARG A 416 -10.21 70.11 -2.75
N LEU A 417 -10.00 69.32 -1.70
CA LEU A 417 -10.00 69.81 -0.32
C LEU A 417 -8.84 70.80 -0.10
N GLU A 418 -7.63 70.45 -0.54
CA GLU A 418 -6.46 71.33 -0.43
C GLU A 418 -6.70 72.67 -1.14
N GLN A 419 -7.33 72.64 -2.32
CA GLN A 419 -7.71 73.86 -3.04
C GLN A 419 -8.70 74.71 -2.25
N LEU A 420 -9.71 74.09 -1.63
CA LEU A 420 -10.70 74.80 -0.81
C LEU A 420 -10.08 75.39 0.47
N GLU A 421 -9.22 74.64 1.15
CA GLU A 421 -8.50 75.11 2.36
C GLU A 421 -7.64 76.33 2.06
N ARG A 422 -6.94 76.35 0.91
CA ARG A 422 -6.18 77.52 0.45
C ARG A 422 -7.06 78.75 0.23
N ILE A 423 -8.25 78.57 -0.36
CA ILE A 423 -9.22 79.66 -0.61
C ILE A 423 -9.76 80.23 0.71
N VAL A 424 -10.05 79.36 1.69
CA VAL A 424 -10.53 79.78 3.01
C VAL A 424 -9.43 80.50 3.79
N ALA A 425 -8.19 80.01 3.76
CA ALA A 425 -7.04 80.63 4.43
C ALA A 425 -6.68 82.02 3.85
N SER A 426 -6.95 82.26 2.57
CA SER A 426 -6.69 83.55 1.92
C SER A 426 -7.79 84.60 2.14
N GLY A 427 -8.83 84.31 2.93
CA GLY A 427 -9.90 85.25 3.28
C GLY A 427 -10.79 85.68 2.12
N THR A 428 -10.73 85.00 0.97
CA THR A 428 -11.47 85.40 -0.24
C THR A 428 -12.59 84.41 -0.50
N ILE A 429 -13.76 84.59 0.10
CA ILE A 429 -14.93 83.76 -0.19
C ILE A 429 -15.60 84.29 -1.47
N LYS A 430 -15.41 83.58 -2.60
CA LYS A 430 -16.24 83.77 -3.80
C LYS A 430 -17.46 82.83 -3.74
N PRO A 431 -18.68 83.32 -4.04
CA PRO A 431 -19.87 82.47 -4.03
C PRO A 431 -19.82 81.44 -5.17
N LEU A 432 -20.31 80.24 -4.90
CA LEU A 432 -20.53 79.20 -5.90
C LEU A 432 -21.76 79.55 -6.76
N THR A 433 -21.55 80.27 -7.86
CA THR A 433 -22.54 80.39 -8.93
C THR A 433 -21.93 79.97 -10.26
N GLY A 434 -22.51 78.93 -10.87
CA GLY A 434 -22.41 78.68 -12.30
C GLY A 434 -21.67 77.43 -12.75
N ASN A 435 -22.47 76.39 -13.02
CA ASN A 435 -22.30 75.36 -14.07
C ASN A 435 -21.14 74.36 -14.00
N ALA A 436 -21.55 73.12 -13.70
CA ALA A 436 -20.79 71.87 -13.68
C ALA A 436 -20.34 71.36 -15.08
N ALA A 437 -19.82 72.24 -15.94
CA ALA A 437 -19.40 71.89 -17.31
C ALA A 437 -17.88 71.78 -17.53
N ALA A 438 -17.07 71.81 -16.46
CA ALA A 438 -15.63 71.56 -16.55
C ALA A 438 -15.26 70.26 -15.80
N ARG A 439 -15.67 69.12 -16.36
CA ARG A 439 -14.99 67.84 -16.12
C ARG A 439 -13.90 67.74 -17.19
N GLN A 440 -12.67 68.10 -16.86
CA GLN A 440 -11.52 67.91 -17.75
C GLN A 440 -10.57 66.88 -17.14
N GLU A 441 -10.45 65.76 -17.83
CA GLU A 441 -9.36 64.80 -17.71
C GLU A 441 -8.04 65.52 -17.97
N SER A 442 -7.17 65.61 -16.96
CA SER A 442 -5.82 66.13 -17.13
C SER A 442 -4.95 65.07 -17.79
N ASN A 443 -4.70 65.19 -19.10
CA ASN A 443 -3.56 64.53 -19.71
C ASN A 443 -2.28 65.18 -19.16
N ALA A 444 -1.35 64.37 -18.67
CA ALA A 444 -0.21 64.75 -17.82
C ALA A 444 0.80 65.79 -18.40
N ASN A 445 0.59 66.26 -19.63
CA ASN A 445 1.49 67.19 -20.33
C ASN A 445 0.91 68.61 -20.50
N GLY A 446 -0.29 68.89 -19.99
CA GLY A 446 -0.94 70.20 -20.12
C GLY A 446 -1.38 70.56 -21.54
N VAL A 447 -1.29 69.62 -22.48
CA VAL A 447 -1.85 69.74 -23.84
C VAL A 447 -3.31 69.31 -23.80
N MET A 448 -4.19 70.11 -24.40
CA MET A 448 -5.62 69.83 -24.48
C MET A 448 -6.08 69.79 -25.92
N LEU A 449 -6.88 68.78 -26.25
CA LEU A 449 -7.61 68.68 -27.50
C LEU A 449 -9.09 68.56 -27.18
N GLU A 450 -9.91 69.47 -27.71
CA GLU A 450 -11.36 69.45 -27.49
C GLU A 450 -12.10 68.71 -28.59
N GLN A 451 -13.33 68.30 -28.28
CA GLN A 451 -14.25 67.75 -29.27
C GLN A 451 -14.60 68.84 -30.30
N ASN A 452 -14.57 68.50 -31.58
CA ASN A 452 -14.93 69.42 -32.64
C ASN A 452 -16.39 69.86 -32.51
N ALA A 453 -16.68 71.12 -32.81
CA ALA A 453 -18.01 71.69 -32.72
C ALA A 453 -18.37 72.41 -34.04
N PRO A 454 -19.46 72.02 -34.73
CA PRO A 454 -20.33 70.89 -34.43
C PRO A 454 -19.69 69.53 -34.77
N ASN A 455 -20.01 68.47 -34.01
CA ASN A 455 -19.64 67.08 -34.32
C ASN A 455 -20.78 66.41 -35.09
N GLY A 456 -20.62 66.29 -36.41
CA GLY A 456 -21.71 66.09 -37.37
C GLY A 456 -21.93 67.36 -38.19
N PHE A 457 -20.97 67.69 -39.06
CA PHE A 457 -20.96 68.95 -39.81
C PHE A 457 -21.10 68.72 -41.32
N SER A 458 -21.84 69.62 -41.99
CA SER A 458 -22.08 69.62 -43.44
C SER A 458 -21.31 70.71 -44.19
N GLN A 459 -20.84 71.75 -43.49
CA GLN A 459 -20.07 72.87 -44.07
C GLN A 459 -18.69 73.00 -43.43
N SER A 460 -18.61 73.24 -42.12
CA SER A 460 -17.34 73.32 -41.40
C SER A 460 -17.47 72.92 -39.92
N THR A 461 -16.34 72.61 -39.30
CA THR A 461 -16.24 72.36 -37.86
C THR A 461 -14.99 73.02 -37.29
N ALA A 462 -15.03 73.39 -36.02
CA ALA A 462 -13.89 73.94 -35.30
C ALA A 462 -13.39 72.95 -34.25
N ILE A 463 -12.10 72.61 -34.31
CA ILE A 463 -11.39 71.86 -33.28
C ILE A 463 -10.67 72.88 -32.40
N ARG A 464 -11.02 72.96 -31.13
CA ARG A 464 -10.29 73.81 -30.16
C ARG A 464 -9.21 73.00 -29.47
N PHE A 465 -8.11 73.66 -29.15
CA PHE A 465 -6.99 73.04 -28.48
C PHE A 465 -6.26 74.04 -27.59
N PHE A 466 -5.49 73.53 -26.62
CA PHE A 466 -4.50 74.29 -25.87
C PHE A 466 -3.15 73.59 -25.96
N ILE A 467 -2.12 74.34 -26.39
CA ILE A 467 -0.75 73.83 -26.51
C ILE A 467 0.18 74.69 -25.66
N PRO A 468 0.87 74.13 -24.64
CA PRO A 468 1.82 74.90 -23.82
C PRO A 468 2.95 75.52 -24.65
N GLN A 469 3.47 76.67 -24.18
CA GLN A 469 4.59 77.38 -24.82
C GLN A 469 5.89 76.54 -24.92
N SER A 470 6.01 75.48 -24.12
CA SER A 470 7.16 74.57 -24.12
C SER A 470 7.21 73.60 -25.31
N VAL A 471 6.09 73.40 -26.02
CA VAL A 471 6.00 72.48 -27.17
C VAL A 471 6.66 73.10 -28.40
N LYS A 472 7.54 72.35 -29.08
CA LYS A 472 8.26 72.86 -30.26
C LYS A 472 7.49 72.64 -31.54
N ASP A 473 6.96 71.42 -31.73
CA ASP A 473 6.20 71.03 -32.91
C ASP A 473 4.82 70.52 -32.53
N ALA A 474 3.79 70.95 -33.27
CA ALA A 474 2.42 70.49 -33.08
C ALA A 474 1.71 70.30 -34.42
N ILE A 475 0.96 69.22 -34.55
CA ILE A 475 0.23 68.89 -35.77
C ILE A 475 -1.06 68.14 -35.44
N ILE A 476 -2.15 68.51 -36.09
CA ILE A 476 -3.41 67.76 -36.04
C ILE A 476 -3.46 66.87 -37.28
N ASN A 477 -3.42 65.56 -37.08
CA ASN A 477 -3.62 64.58 -38.14
C ASN A 477 -5.05 64.08 -38.11
N VAL A 478 -5.64 63.88 -39.30
CA VAL A 478 -6.98 63.30 -39.46
C VAL A 478 -6.85 61.98 -40.20
N TYR A 479 -7.51 60.95 -39.69
CA TYR A 479 -7.50 59.59 -40.20
C TYR A 479 -8.93 59.13 -40.52
N SER A 480 -9.08 58.29 -41.55
CA SER A 480 -10.30 57.50 -41.75
C SER A 480 -10.44 56.44 -40.64
N ILE A 481 -11.61 55.81 -40.52
CA ILE A 481 -11.84 54.77 -39.50
C ILE A 481 -10.98 53.51 -39.72
N GLU A 482 -10.52 53.30 -40.96
CA GLU A 482 -9.56 52.26 -41.35
C GLU A 482 -8.10 52.64 -41.01
N GLY A 483 -7.87 53.84 -40.45
CA GLY A 483 -6.55 54.30 -40.01
C GLY A 483 -5.70 54.97 -41.10
N VAL A 484 -6.27 55.26 -42.28
CA VAL A 484 -5.55 55.95 -43.36
C VAL A 484 -5.53 57.45 -43.09
N LYS A 485 -4.35 58.08 -43.15
CA LYS A 485 -4.22 59.54 -42.95
C LYS A 485 -4.82 60.28 -44.15
N VAL A 486 -5.86 61.09 -43.89
CA VAL A 486 -6.60 61.86 -44.91
C VAL A 486 -6.35 63.37 -44.83
N GLY A 487 -5.76 63.86 -43.73
CA GLY A 487 -5.42 65.27 -43.57
C GLY A 487 -4.33 65.49 -42.52
N SER A 488 -3.55 66.56 -42.68
CA SER A 488 -2.44 66.89 -41.80
C SER A 488 -2.25 68.39 -41.71
N TYR A 489 -2.46 68.96 -40.53
CA TYR A 489 -2.59 70.40 -40.33
C TYR A 489 -1.59 70.86 -39.24
N PRO A 490 -0.43 71.43 -39.62
CA PRO A 490 0.53 71.96 -38.68
C PRO A 490 -0.07 73.12 -37.85
N VAL A 491 0.14 73.10 -36.54
CA VAL A 491 -0.40 74.09 -35.59
C VAL A 491 0.73 74.92 -35.01
N LYS A 492 0.77 76.21 -35.37
CA LYS A 492 1.80 77.15 -34.89
C LYS A 492 1.43 77.84 -33.57
N ASP A 493 0.14 77.86 -33.24
CA ASP A 493 -0.33 78.55 -32.04
C ASP A 493 0.15 77.87 -30.75
N ARG A 494 0.43 78.69 -29.74
CA ARG A 494 0.79 78.28 -28.37
C ARG A 494 -0.11 79.05 -27.40
N GLY A 495 -0.74 78.34 -26.49
CA GLY A 495 -1.93 78.78 -25.77
C GLY A 495 -3.19 78.20 -26.37
N GLU A 496 -4.33 78.85 -26.15
CA GLU A 496 -5.61 78.47 -26.76
C GLU A 496 -5.61 78.78 -28.26
N GLY A 497 -6.08 77.83 -29.06
CA GLY A 497 -6.21 77.99 -30.50
C GLY A 497 -7.35 77.16 -31.06
N SER A 498 -7.67 77.39 -32.34
CA SER A 498 -8.69 76.62 -33.05
C SER A 498 -8.34 76.38 -34.51
N LEU A 499 -8.51 75.13 -34.94
CA LEU A 499 -8.39 74.71 -36.33
C LEU A 499 -9.79 74.53 -36.91
N THR A 500 -10.08 75.25 -37.99
CA THR A 500 -11.33 75.08 -38.74
C THR A 500 -11.11 74.15 -39.92
N LEU A 501 -11.96 73.13 -40.04
CA LEU A 501 -11.96 72.18 -41.15
C LEU A 501 -13.22 72.34 -41.99
N SER A 502 -13.08 72.34 -43.31
CA SER A 502 -14.21 72.35 -44.25
C SER A 502 -14.65 70.93 -44.59
N ALA A 503 -15.96 70.70 -44.65
CA ALA A 503 -16.54 69.41 -45.02
C ALA A 503 -16.07 68.99 -46.42
N ASP A 504 -15.84 69.93 -47.34
CA ASP A 504 -15.41 69.66 -48.72
C ASP A 504 -14.13 68.84 -48.83
N GLN A 505 -13.27 68.87 -47.80
CA GLN A 505 -12.02 68.12 -47.73
C GLN A 505 -12.21 66.62 -47.40
N PHE A 506 -13.42 66.19 -47.04
CA PHE A 506 -13.70 64.83 -46.56
C PHE A 506 -14.86 64.19 -47.34
N VAL A 507 -14.90 62.86 -47.40
CA VAL A 507 -16.10 62.11 -47.82
C VAL A 507 -17.07 61.99 -46.64
N ASN A 508 -18.34 61.64 -46.89
CA ASN A 508 -19.29 61.38 -45.79
C ASN A 508 -18.84 60.19 -44.97
N GLY A 509 -18.84 60.34 -43.64
CA GLY A 509 -18.40 59.28 -42.74
C GLY A 509 -17.81 59.77 -41.41
N VAL A 510 -17.24 58.82 -40.67
CA VAL A 510 -16.59 59.05 -39.37
C VAL A 510 -15.09 59.08 -39.54
N PHE A 511 -14.46 60.12 -39.00
CA PHE A 511 -13.02 60.31 -39.00
C PHE A 511 -12.52 60.43 -37.57
N VAL A 512 -11.23 60.19 -37.38
CA VAL A 512 -10.55 60.38 -36.10
C VAL A 512 -9.46 61.42 -36.29
N TYR A 513 -9.45 62.46 -35.46
CA TYR A 513 -8.37 63.43 -35.45
C TYR A 513 -7.57 63.33 -34.14
N ASP A 514 -6.25 63.52 -34.25
CA ASP A 514 -5.31 63.40 -33.15
C ASP A 514 -4.32 64.57 -33.15
N LEU A 515 -4.06 65.13 -31.96
CA LEU A 515 -3.09 66.20 -31.76
C LEU A 515 -1.76 65.58 -31.33
N VAL A 516 -0.80 65.64 -32.23
CA VAL A 516 0.56 65.15 -32.00
C VAL A 516 1.47 66.34 -31.69
N THR A 517 2.12 66.32 -30.52
CA THR A 517 3.10 67.34 -30.12
C THR A 517 4.45 66.70 -29.86
N ASP A 518 5.53 67.29 -30.40
CA ASP A 518 6.91 66.78 -30.26
C ASP A 518 7.02 65.25 -30.51
N GLY A 519 6.26 64.75 -31.49
CA GLY A 519 6.23 63.34 -31.89
C GLY A 519 5.34 62.41 -31.05
N LYS A 520 4.61 62.91 -30.03
CA LYS A 520 3.73 62.12 -29.17
C LYS A 520 2.25 62.48 -29.36
N SER A 521 1.39 61.47 -29.42
CA SER A 521 -0.08 61.64 -29.44
C SER A 521 -0.59 62.12 -28.08
N ASN A 522 -1.50 63.10 -28.07
CA ASN A 522 -2.09 63.67 -26.85
C ASN A 522 -3.59 63.37 -26.73
N GLY A 523 -4.08 62.39 -27.49
CA GLY A 523 -5.46 61.93 -27.45
C GLY A 523 -6.18 62.20 -28.77
N ALA A 524 -6.87 61.18 -29.24
CA ALA A 524 -7.63 61.22 -30.48
C ALA A 524 -9.13 61.36 -30.21
N LYS A 525 -9.85 62.06 -31.08
CA LYS A 525 -11.31 62.25 -31.00
C LYS A 525 -11.97 61.96 -32.33
N LYS A 526 -13.21 61.46 -32.28
CA LYS A 526 -14.01 61.14 -33.46
C LYS A 526 -14.76 62.39 -33.93
N MET A 527 -14.72 62.67 -35.22
CA MET A 527 -15.59 63.65 -35.87
C MET A 527 -16.45 62.97 -36.93
N MET A 528 -17.67 63.47 -37.13
CA MET A 528 -18.58 63.00 -38.17
C MET A 528 -18.81 64.08 -39.24
N VAL A 529 -18.68 63.69 -40.51
CA VAL A 529 -18.94 64.54 -41.68
C VAL A 529 -20.20 64.03 -42.38
N ASN A 530 -21.21 64.91 -42.48
CA ASN A 530 -22.52 64.62 -43.06
C ASN A 530 -22.85 65.70 -44.11
N LYS A 531 -22.27 65.58 -45.32
CA LYS A 531 -22.63 66.40 -46.49
C LYS A 531 -24.00 66.03 -47.04
#